data_AF-A0A7Z9XGP7-F1
#
_entry.id   AF-A0A7Z9XGP7-F1
#
_cell.length_a   1.000
_cell.length_b   1.000
_cell.length_c   1.000
_cell.angle_alpha   90.00
_cell.angle_beta   90.00
_cell.angle_gamma   90.00
#
_symmetry.space_group_name_H-M   'P 1'
#
loop_
_entity.id
_entity.type
_entity.pdbx_description
1 polymer ?
#
loop_
_entity_poly.entity_id
_entity_poly.type
_entity_poly.pdbx_seq_one_letter_code
_entity_poly.pdbx_strand_id
1 'polypeptide(L)'
;MVPANPRVKNQNYCNQKACQRARKNKWKQSKIASDPDYKKDQRDYHKQWIEKHPGYYRNYRKQNPDYCDRNRELQKKRDKKRGLKQSCKRDALKHFSYIKPGTYKLIPFNKKRDALGGQIIVIPRC
;
A
#
# COMPACT_ATOMS: atom_id res chain seq x y z
N MET A 1 14.54 29.98 -15.24
CA MET A 1 14.20 30.55 -13.91
C MET A 1 12.70 30.77 -13.84
N VAL A 2 12.02 30.29 -12.80
CA VAL A 2 10.56 30.45 -12.69
C VAL A 2 10.27 31.81 -12.06
N PRO A 3 9.45 32.68 -12.66
CA PRO A 3 9.21 34.00 -12.11
C PRO A 3 8.56 33.89 -10.74
N ALA A 4 9.20 34.51 -9.74
CA ALA A 4 8.60 34.72 -8.43
C ALA A 4 7.43 35.70 -8.58
N ASN A 5 6.32 35.42 -7.91
CA ASN A 5 5.19 36.32 -7.84
C ASN A 5 5.60 37.53 -7.00
N PRO A 6 5.63 38.75 -7.58
CA PRO A 6 6.10 39.95 -6.88
C PRO A 6 5.22 40.33 -5.67
N ARG A 7 4.01 39.76 -5.55
CA ARG A 7 3.12 39.96 -4.40
C ARG A 7 3.51 39.15 -3.16
N VAL A 8 4.41 38.18 -3.30
CA VAL A 8 4.84 37.31 -2.20
C VAL A 8 6.30 37.63 -1.87
N LYS A 9 6.50 38.51 -0.88
CA LYS A 9 7.82 39.04 -0.49
C LYS A 9 8.87 37.95 -0.18
N ASN A 10 8.45 36.80 0.34
CA ASN A 10 9.34 35.69 0.74
C ASN A 10 8.96 34.36 0.05
N GLN A 11 8.86 34.36 -1.28
CA GLN A 11 8.47 33.15 -2.02
C GLN A 11 9.60 32.11 -2.09
N ASN A 12 9.57 31.14 -1.19
CA ASN A 12 10.53 30.01 -1.19
C ASN A 12 10.24 28.93 -2.26
N TYR A 13 9.04 28.94 -2.86
CA TYR A 13 8.61 27.91 -3.80
C TYR A 13 7.81 28.52 -4.94
N CYS A 14 8.13 28.17 -6.19
CA CYS A 14 7.45 28.73 -7.35
C CYS A 14 6.03 28.18 -7.53
N ASN A 15 5.19 28.88 -8.30
CA ASN A 15 3.78 28.50 -8.51
C ASN A 15 3.57 27.31 -9.47
N GLN A 16 4.64 26.75 -10.03
CA GLN A 16 4.54 25.60 -10.92
C GLN A 16 3.99 24.37 -10.17
N LYS A 17 3.07 23.65 -10.84
CA LYS A 17 2.44 22.44 -10.28
C LYS A 17 3.46 21.40 -9.80
N ALA A 18 4.59 21.25 -10.50
CA ALA A 18 5.66 20.34 -10.10
C ALA A 18 6.32 20.74 -8.76
N CYS A 19 6.68 22.02 -8.60
CA CYS A 19 7.26 22.54 -7.37
C CYS A 19 6.29 22.43 -6.19
N GLN A 20 5.01 22.77 -6.42
CA GLN A 20 3.97 22.66 -5.40
C GLN A 20 3.74 21.22 -4.94
N ARG A 21 3.76 20.26 -5.88
CA ARG A 21 3.68 18.82 -5.57
C ARG A 21 4.88 18.36 -4.76
N ALA A 22 6.09 18.76 -5.14
CA ALA A 22 7.30 18.42 -4.41
C ALA A 22 7.27 18.95 -2.97
N ARG A 23 6.85 20.21 -2.78
CA ARG A 23 6.67 20.82 -1.45
C ARG A 23 5.68 20.05 -0.58
N LYS A 24 4.47 19.78 -1.11
CA LYS A 24 3.43 19.02 -0.38
C LYS A 24 3.91 17.62 0.00
N ASN A 25 4.64 16.95 -0.89
CA ASN A 25 5.21 15.64 -0.63
C ASN A 25 6.25 15.68 0.49
N LYS A 26 7.18 16.66 0.46
CA LYS A 26 8.20 16.82 1.50
C LYS A 26 7.58 17.10 2.87
N TRP A 27 6.59 18.00 2.92
CA TRP A 27 5.85 18.27 4.15
C TRP A 27 5.13 17.03 4.67
N LYS A 28 4.43 16.28 3.80
CA LYS A 28 3.75 15.05 4.20
C LYS A 28 4.72 14.00 4.74
N GLN A 29 5.88 13.82 4.09
CA GLN A 29 6.92 12.90 4.56
C GLN A 29 7.45 13.30 5.93
N SER A 30 7.75 14.60 6.12
CA SER A 30 8.20 15.13 7.41
C SER A 30 7.14 14.92 8.50
N LYS A 31 5.87 15.21 8.23
CA LYS A 31 4.78 14.98 9.18
C LYS A 31 4.61 13.51 9.54
N ILE A 32 4.66 12.60 8.56
CA ILE A 32 4.60 11.15 8.85
C ILE A 32 5.78 10.69 9.70
N ALA A 33 6.96 11.29 9.54
CA ALA A 33 8.15 10.92 10.30
C ALA A 33 8.15 11.50 11.72
N SER A 34 7.67 12.73 11.91
CA SER A 34 7.69 13.43 13.19
C SER A 34 6.49 13.12 14.09
N ASP A 35 5.34 12.81 13.49
CA ASP A 35 4.04 12.78 14.16
C ASP A 35 3.42 11.37 14.06
N PRO A 36 3.52 10.55 15.14
CA PRO A 36 3.00 9.18 15.13
C PRO A 36 1.47 9.12 15.03
N ASP A 37 0.77 10.11 15.59
CA ASP A 37 -0.70 10.16 15.62
C ASP A 37 -1.27 10.53 14.25
N TYR A 38 -0.56 11.37 13.49
CA TYR A 38 -0.96 11.75 12.13
C TYR A 38 -1.29 10.54 11.22
N LYS A 39 -0.57 9.43 11.36
CA LYS A 39 -0.85 8.21 10.58
C LYS A 39 -2.13 7.52 11.01
N LYS A 40 -2.42 7.52 12.31
CA LYS A 40 -3.64 6.92 12.88
C LYS A 40 -4.85 7.75 12.48
N ASP A 41 -4.78 9.06 12.64
CA ASP A 41 -5.86 9.97 12.27
C ASP A 41 -6.21 9.83 10.78
N GLN A 42 -5.22 9.81 9.89
CA GLN A 42 -5.43 9.60 8.45
C GLN A 42 -6.18 8.29 8.15
N ARG A 43 -5.90 7.22 8.91
CA ARG A 43 -6.59 5.94 8.76
C ARG A 43 -8.02 6.04 9.25
N ASP A 44 -8.24 6.66 10.41
CA ASP A 44 -9.56 6.78 11.03
C ASP A 44 -10.48 7.67 10.20
N TYR A 45 -9.97 8.81 9.70
CA TYR A 45 -10.68 9.64 8.72
C TYR A 45 -11.07 8.86 7.46
N HIS A 46 -10.16 8.06 6.91
CA HIS A 46 -10.46 7.27 5.73
C HIS A 46 -11.53 6.20 6.01
N LYS A 47 -11.47 5.56 7.19
CA LYS A 47 -12.45 4.58 7.64
C LYS A 47 -13.84 5.21 7.76
N GLN A 48 -13.94 6.31 8.50
CA GLN A 48 -15.19 7.06 8.66
C GLN A 48 -15.76 7.52 7.32
N TRP A 49 -14.89 7.94 6.40
CA TRP A 49 -15.31 8.35 5.07
C TRP A 49 -15.88 7.19 4.25
N ILE A 50 -15.27 6.00 4.30
CA ILE A 50 -15.79 4.80 3.63
C ILE A 50 -17.14 4.39 4.23
N GLU A 51 -17.25 4.41 5.57
CA GLU A 51 -18.49 4.09 6.28
C GLU A 51 -19.62 5.05 5.89
N LYS A 52 -19.32 6.35 5.76
CA LYS A 52 -20.28 7.37 5.33
C LYS A 52 -20.63 7.28 3.85
N HIS A 53 -19.73 6.78 3.01
CA HIS A 53 -19.89 6.74 1.55
C HIS A 53 -19.75 5.31 0.99
N PRO A 54 -20.66 4.39 1.37
CA PRO A 54 -20.63 3.02 0.88
C PRO A 54 -20.80 2.99 -0.63
N GLY A 55 -20.01 2.16 -1.30
CA GLY A 55 -20.09 2.00 -2.76
C GLY A 55 -19.52 3.15 -3.59
N TYR A 56 -19.05 4.25 -2.97
CA TYR A 56 -18.50 5.40 -3.71
C TYR A 56 -17.45 4.97 -4.72
N TYR A 57 -16.44 4.20 -4.30
CA TYR A 57 -15.35 3.82 -5.21
C TYR A 57 -15.84 2.94 -6.37
N ARG A 58 -16.88 2.12 -6.15
CA ARG A 58 -17.47 1.30 -7.22
C ARG A 58 -18.15 2.22 -8.24
N ASN A 59 -18.94 3.17 -7.77
CA ASN A 59 -19.66 4.12 -8.63
C ASN A 59 -18.71 5.05 -9.37
N TYR A 60 -17.71 5.59 -8.67
CA TYR A 60 -16.67 6.43 -9.25
C TYR A 60 -15.93 5.73 -10.40
N ARG A 61 -15.54 4.45 -10.21
CA ARG A 61 -14.89 3.67 -11.27
C ARG A 61 -15.81 3.39 -12.46
N LYS A 62 -17.09 3.09 -12.21
CA LYS A 62 -18.08 2.90 -13.28
C LYS A 62 -18.28 4.16 -14.10
N GLN A 63 -18.31 5.33 -13.45
CA GLN A 63 -18.50 6.63 -14.09
C GLN A 63 -17.24 7.16 -14.79
N ASN A 64 -16.05 6.66 -14.44
CA ASN A 64 -14.77 7.14 -14.96
C ASN A 64 -13.91 5.97 -15.51
N PRO A 65 -14.41 5.21 -16.51
CA PRO A 65 -13.69 4.05 -17.05
C PRO A 65 -12.35 4.46 -17.68
N ASP A 66 -12.31 5.52 -18.47
CA ASP A 66 -11.09 6.01 -19.14
C ASP A 66 -9.97 6.35 -18.15
N TYR A 67 -10.34 6.99 -17.03
CA TYR A 67 -9.39 7.27 -15.95
C TYR A 67 -8.84 5.98 -15.34
N CYS A 68 -9.70 4.99 -15.11
CA CYS A 68 -9.30 3.71 -14.54
C CYS A 68 -8.34 2.95 -15.48
N ASP A 69 -8.63 2.92 -16.76
CA ASP A 69 -7.84 2.19 -17.76
C ASP A 69 -6.49 2.86 -17.98
N ARG A 70 -6.46 4.18 -18.10
CA ARG A 70 -5.20 4.93 -18.14
C ARG A 70 -4.35 4.66 -16.91
N ASN A 71 -4.95 4.67 -15.71
CA ASN A 71 -4.21 4.44 -14.48
C ASN A 71 -3.69 2.99 -14.40
N ARG A 72 -4.45 2.01 -14.92
CA ARG A 72 -4.03 0.61 -15.04
C ARG A 72 -2.82 0.46 -15.96
N GLU A 73 -2.82 1.09 -17.13
CA GLU A 73 -1.68 1.06 -18.05
C GLU A 73 -0.44 1.74 -17.46
N LEU A 74 -0.61 2.88 -16.78
CA LEU A 74 0.50 3.54 -16.07
C LEU A 74 1.04 2.70 -14.92
N GLN A 75 0.18 1.92 -14.24
CA GLN A 75 0.62 0.99 -13.20
C GLN A 75 1.47 -0.13 -13.80
N LYS A 76 1.04 -0.76 -14.91
CA LYS A 76 1.85 -1.78 -15.63
C LYS A 76 3.23 -1.26 -16.00
N LYS A 77 3.32 -0.03 -16.54
CA LYS A 77 4.60 0.62 -16.88
C LYS A 77 5.49 0.83 -15.64
N ARG A 78 4.91 1.27 -14.52
CA ARG A 78 5.65 1.46 -13.26
C ARG A 78 6.15 0.14 -12.68
N ASP A 79 5.33 -0.90 -12.72
CA ASP A 79 5.70 -2.23 -12.22
C ASP A 79 6.82 -2.86 -13.06
N LYS A 80 6.73 -2.74 -14.40
CA LYS A 80 7.82 -3.12 -15.32
C LYS A 80 9.11 -2.37 -15.00
N LYS A 81 9.05 -1.05 -14.79
CA LYS A 81 10.22 -0.22 -14.43
C LYS A 81 10.86 -0.63 -13.09
N ARG A 82 10.04 -1.04 -12.12
CA ARG A 82 10.52 -1.48 -10.80
C ARG A 82 11.13 -2.89 -10.81
N GLY A 83 11.10 -3.59 -11.95
CA GLY A 83 11.52 -4.99 -12.03
C GLY A 83 10.67 -5.93 -11.16
N LEU A 84 9.51 -5.46 -10.70
CA LEU A 84 8.58 -6.26 -9.91
C LEU A 84 7.95 -7.27 -10.86
N LYS A 85 8.57 -8.44 -11.01
CA LYS A 85 8.02 -9.59 -11.77
C LYS A 85 6.65 -10.02 -11.24
N GLN A 86 6.23 -9.51 -10.10
CA GLN A 86 4.97 -9.82 -9.46
C GLN A 86 4.40 -8.58 -8.77
N SER A 87 3.29 -8.05 -9.27
CA SER A 87 2.40 -7.24 -8.45
C SER A 87 2.02 -8.10 -7.24
N CYS A 88 2.51 -7.71 -6.06
CA CYS A 88 2.32 -8.42 -4.81
C CYS A 88 0.87 -8.31 -4.33
N LYS A 89 -0.03 -9.10 -4.95
CA LYS A 89 -1.17 -9.64 -4.20
C LYS A 89 -0.55 -10.55 -3.15
N ARG A 90 -0.40 -10.05 -1.91
CA ARG A 90 0.21 -10.81 -0.80
C ARG A 90 -0.56 -12.10 -0.48
N ASP A 91 -1.84 -12.12 -0.84
CA ASP A 91 -2.76 -13.22 -0.56
C ASP A 91 -2.84 -14.24 -1.70
N ALA A 92 -2.10 -14.04 -2.79
CA ALA A 92 -1.92 -15.10 -3.77
C ALA A 92 -0.92 -16.10 -3.17
N LEU A 93 -1.42 -17.18 -2.58
CA LEU A 93 -0.64 -18.41 -2.34
C LEU A 93 -0.09 -18.84 -3.70
N LYS A 94 1.17 -18.52 -4.01
CA LYS A 94 1.71 -18.76 -5.36
C LYS A 94 2.07 -20.20 -5.60
N HIS A 95 2.39 -20.96 -4.55
CA HIS A 95 2.62 -22.38 -4.64
C HIS A 95 2.28 -22.98 -3.28
N PHE A 96 1.33 -23.92 -3.23
CA PHE A 96 1.47 -25.01 -2.29
C PHE A 96 2.78 -25.71 -2.72
N SER A 97 3.89 -25.42 -2.04
CA SER A 97 5.09 -26.24 -2.19
C SER A 97 4.67 -27.67 -1.87
N TYR A 98 5.02 -28.63 -2.72
CA TYR A 98 4.79 -30.05 -2.47
C TYR A 98 5.45 -30.39 -1.12
N ILE A 99 4.64 -30.46 -0.06
CA ILE A 99 5.08 -30.94 1.25
C ILE A 99 5.14 -32.45 1.09
N LYS A 100 6.33 -33.03 1.30
CA LYS A 100 6.48 -34.49 1.24
C LYS A 100 5.50 -35.10 2.26
N PRO A 101 4.74 -36.13 1.89
CA PRO A 101 3.89 -36.82 2.86
C PRO A 101 4.79 -37.40 3.96
N GLY A 102 4.34 -37.27 5.20
CA GLY A 102 5.14 -37.64 6.36
C GLY A 102 4.77 -36.85 7.61
N THR A 103 5.54 -37.08 8.65
CA THR A 103 5.21 -36.60 9.99
C THR A 103 6.13 -35.46 10.39
N TYR A 104 5.55 -34.27 10.60
CA TYR A 104 6.28 -33.05 10.92
C TYR A 104 6.09 -32.66 12.38
N LYS A 105 7.19 -32.34 13.07
CA LYS A 105 7.17 -31.76 14.42
C LYS A 105 7.03 -30.24 14.32
N LEU A 106 6.06 -29.65 15.02
CA LEU A 106 5.94 -28.20 15.11
C LEU A 106 6.91 -27.67 16.16
N ILE A 107 7.84 -26.82 15.74
CA ILE A 107 8.75 -26.10 16.64
C ILE A 107 8.21 -24.68 16.80
N PRO A 108 7.79 -24.27 18.00
CA PRO A 108 7.28 -22.92 18.22
C PRO A 108 8.42 -21.90 18.06
N PHE A 109 8.24 -20.95 17.13
CA PHE A 109 9.24 -19.91 16.84
C PHE A 109 9.32 -18.82 17.92
N ASN A 110 8.28 -18.67 18.76
CA ASN A 110 8.25 -17.71 19.86
C ASN A 110 7.91 -18.42 21.17
N LYS A 111 8.85 -18.42 22.13
CA LYS A 111 8.72 -19.10 23.43
C LYS A 111 7.70 -18.38 24.33
N LYS A 112 6.41 -18.48 24.02
CA LYS A 112 5.38 -18.34 25.04
C LYS A 112 5.23 -19.68 25.76
N ARG A 113 5.08 -19.65 27.08
CA ARG A 113 5.14 -20.83 27.97
C ARG A 113 4.08 -21.91 27.69
N ASP A 114 3.10 -21.61 26.82
CA ASP A 114 1.94 -22.48 26.55
C ASP A 114 1.96 -23.10 25.14
N ALA A 115 3.12 -23.09 24.46
CA ALA A 115 3.22 -23.69 23.14
C ALA A 115 3.22 -25.23 23.23
N LEU A 116 2.03 -25.83 23.09
CA LEU A 116 1.88 -27.27 22.92
C LEU A 116 2.66 -27.73 21.69
N GLY A 117 3.66 -28.59 21.91
CA GLY A 117 4.38 -29.28 20.85
C GLY A 117 3.43 -30.23 20.14
N GLY A 118 2.87 -29.80 19.00
CA GLY A 118 2.00 -30.62 18.16
C GLY A 118 2.78 -31.35 17.06
N GLN A 119 2.22 -32.46 16.59
CA GLN A 119 2.70 -33.19 15.42
C GLN A 119 1.64 -33.08 14.32
N ILE A 120 2.05 -32.73 13.09
CA ILE A 120 1.17 -32.72 11.92
C ILE A 120 1.55 -33.92 11.05
N ILE A 121 0.56 -34.72 10.67
CA ILE A 121 0.69 -35.77 9.66
C ILE A 121 0.15 -35.22 8.35
N VAL A 122 1.00 -35.16 7.33
CA VAL A 122 0.60 -34.75 5.98
C VAL A 122 0.35 -36.01 5.16
N ILE A 123 -0.93 -36.27 4.86
CA ILE A 123 -1.38 -37.40 4.05
C ILE A 123 -1.41 -36.96 2.58
N PRO A 124 -0.88 -37.76 1.63
CA PRO A 124 -0.93 -37.42 0.22
C PRO A 124 -2.38 -37.36 -0.26
N ARG A 125 -2.68 -36.43 -1.18
CA ARG A 125 -3.94 -36.47 -1.91
C ARG A 125 -3.84 -37.56 -2.98
N CYS A 126 -4.71 -38.55 -2.91
CA CYS A 126 -4.95 -39.52 -3.98
C CYS A 126 -5.57 -38.81 -5.20
#